data_AF-A0A4Z0RXZ7-F1
#
_entry.id   AF-A0A4Z0RXZ7-F1
#
_cell.length_a   1.000
_cell.length_b   1.000
_cell.length_c   1.000
_cell.angle_alpha   90.00
_cell.angle_beta   90.00
_cell.angle_gamma   90.00
#
_symmetry.space_group_name_H-M   'P 1'
#
loop_
_entity.id
_entity.type
_entity.pdbx_description
1 polymer ?
#
loop_
_entity_poly.entity_id
_entity_poly.type
_entity_poly.pdbx_seq_one_letter_code
_entity_poly.pdbx_strand_id
1 'polypeptide(L)'
;MLASQNQIRWREFWEQFQLNATKEFGWLRNARWTLYRCRQTLSEEAFSRLLHGAPTDMTGDFYQSVPDGDGPHRISGLLKWLSGGYLSNGQFVLQGVPAKPILEQWCFSLVDAEGHRLDFEVAAGKMRVRPTRTMTVKTNTYEIVCRRQKYTTIWKSL
;
A
#
# COMPACT_ATOMS: atom_id res chain seq x y z
N MET A 1 -7.84 22.37 -20.31
CA MET A 1 -7.50 22.63 -18.89
C MET A 1 -8.09 21.61 -17.90
N LEU A 2 -9.33 21.14 -18.05
CA LEU A 2 -9.91 20.09 -17.18
C LEU A 2 -9.25 18.71 -17.37
N ALA A 3 -8.96 18.32 -18.61
CA ALA A 3 -8.28 17.06 -18.92
C ALA A 3 -6.87 16.99 -18.29
N SER A 4 -6.14 18.11 -18.26
CA SER A 4 -4.82 18.20 -17.63
C SER A 4 -4.88 18.12 -16.10
N GLN A 5 -5.89 18.71 -15.45
CA GLN A 5 -6.06 18.60 -14.00
C GLN A 5 -6.48 17.19 -13.55
N ASN A 6 -7.38 16.54 -14.28
CA ASN A 6 -7.73 15.14 -14.00
C ASN A 6 -6.54 14.21 -14.24
N GLN A 7 -5.74 14.45 -15.26
CA GLN A 7 -4.52 13.67 -15.52
C GLN A 7 -3.48 13.85 -14.40
N ILE A 8 -3.32 15.06 -13.85
CA ILE A 8 -2.46 15.32 -12.69
C ILE A 8 -2.97 14.58 -11.46
N ARG A 9 -4.27 14.69 -11.14
CA ARG A 9 -4.88 13.98 -10.00
C ARG A 9 -4.73 12.47 -10.09
N TRP A 10 -4.94 11.91 -11.29
CA TRP A 10 -4.72 10.47 -11.51
C TRP A 10 -3.24 10.08 -11.42
N ARG A 11 -2.33 10.94 -11.87
CA ARG A 11 -0.89 10.71 -11.73
C ARG A 11 -0.47 10.71 -10.26
N GLU A 12 -0.86 11.73 -9.51
CA GLU A 12 -0.60 11.85 -8.06
C GLU A 12 -1.19 10.66 -7.30
N PHE A 13 -2.42 10.26 -7.64
CA PHE A 13 -3.04 9.04 -7.13
C PHE A 13 -2.18 7.80 -7.40
N TRP A 14 -1.79 7.54 -8.64
CA TRP A 14 -0.99 6.36 -8.98
C TRP A 14 0.44 6.43 -8.40
N GLU A 15 0.98 7.63 -8.17
CA GLU A 15 2.27 7.84 -7.51
C GLU A 15 2.24 7.49 -6.02
N GLN A 16 1.09 7.63 -5.36
CA GLN A 16 0.91 7.20 -3.97
C GLN A 16 0.88 5.68 -3.85
N PHE A 17 0.27 5.00 -4.81
CA PHE A 17 0.10 3.56 -4.74
C PHE A 17 1.25 2.79 -5.37
N GLN A 18 1.93 3.34 -6.40
CA GLN A 18 3.02 2.72 -7.19
C GLN A 18 3.07 1.19 -7.14
N LEU A 19 1.90 0.55 -7.26
CA LEU A 19 1.76 -0.90 -7.15
C LEU A 19 2.36 -1.47 -8.43
N ASN A 20 3.64 -1.79 -8.33
CA ASN A 20 4.45 -2.28 -9.42
C ASN A 20 4.90 -3.68 -9.07
N ALA A 21 4.64 -4.61 -9.99
CA ALA A 21 5.20 -5.95 -9.98
C ALA A 21 6.15 -6.08 -11.17
N THR A 22 7.22 -6.83 -11.01
CA THR A 22 8.23 -7.05 -12.07
C THR A 22 7.69 -7.84 -13.28
N LYS A 23 6.51 -8.47 -13.17
CA LYS A 23 5.76 -9.10 -14.27
C LYS A 23 4.27 -8.76 -14.18
N GLU A 24 3.63 -8.43 -15.31
CA GLU A 24 2.19 -8.18 -15.34
C GLU A 24 1.41 -9.49 -15.11
N PHE A 25 0.58 -9.50 -14.07
CA PHE A 25 -0.33 -10.60 -13.77
C PHE A 25 -1.76 -10.08 -13.64
N GLY A 26 -2.74 -10.96 -13.90
CA GLY A 26 -4.17 -10.64 -13.84
C GLY A 26 -4.60 -10.03 -12.51
N TRP A 27 -4.00 -10.41 -11.38
CA TRP A 27 -4.33 -9.84 -10.06
C TRP A 27 -3.96 -8.35 -9.95
N LEU A 28 -2.82 -7.92 -10.51
CA LEU A 28 -2.40 -6.50 -10.44
C LEU A 28 -3.33 -5.64 -11.30
N ARG A 29 -3.75 -6.19 -12.45
CA ARG A 29 -4.79 -5.57 -13.29
C ARG A 29 -6.11 -5.46 -12.53
N ASN A 30 -6.55 -6.53 -11.84
CA ASN A 30 -7.78 -6.52 -11.05
C ASN A 30 -7.70 -5.55 -9.86
N ALA A 31 -6.56 -5.49 -9.17
CA ALA A 31 -6.33 -4.56 -8.07
C ALA A 31 -6.36 -3.12 -8.56
N ARG A 32 -5.64 -2.81 -9.66
CA ARG A 32 -5.66 -1.48 -10.29
C ARG A 32 -7.07 -1.09 -10.75
N TRP A 33 -7.80 -2.02 -11.36
CA TRP A 33 -9.18 -1.79 -11.81
C TRP A 33 -10.12 -1.52 -10.63
N THR A 34 -9.98 -2.27 -9.54
CA THR A 34 -10.80 -2.09 -8.34
C THR A 34 -10.49 -0.77 -7.64
N LEU A 35 -9.21 -0.40 -7.53
CA LEU A 35 -8.76 0.90 -7.02
C LEU A 35 -9.33 2.04 -7.87
N TYR A 36 -9.28 1.93 -9.19
CA TYR A 36 -9.85 2.90 -10.11
C TYR A 36 -11.36 3.07 -9.91
N ARG A 37 -12.13 1.98 -9.90
CA ARG A 37 -13.59 2.01 -9.70
C ARG A 37 -13.96 2.65 -8.36
N CYS A 38 -13.28 2.25 -7.27
CA CYS A 38 -13.55 2.82 -5.96
C CYS A 38 -13.17 4.31 -5.88
N ARG A 39 -12.10 4.74 -6.55
CA ARG A 39 -11.72 6.17 -6.60
C ARG A 39 -12.71 7.01 -7.42
N GLN A 40 -13.42 6.42 -8.39
CA GLN A 40 -14.48 7.08 -9.15
C GLN A 40 -15.78 7.23 -8.36
N THR A 41 -16.11 6.26 -7.50
CA THR A 41 -17.39 6.23 -6.78
C THR A 41 -17.33 6.87 -5.40
N LEU A 42 -16.16 6.89 -4.76
CA LEU A 42 -15.96 7.43 -3.42
C LEU A 42 -15.35 8.84 -3.47
N SER A 43 -15.67 9.64 -2.44
CA SER A 43 -14.88 10.85 -2.16
C SER A 43 -13.43 10.48 -1.83
N GLU A 44 -12.51 11.42 -2.01
CA GLU A 44 -11.09 11.19 -1.72
C GLU A 44 -10.85 10.77 -0.26
N GLU A 45 -11.58 11.40 0.67
CA GLU A 45 -11.52 11.06 2.08
C GLU A 45 -12.07 9.65 2.37
N ALA A 46 -13.23 9.30 1.81
CA ALA A 46 -13.82 7.97 2.00
C ALA A 46 -12.93 6.87 1.40
N PHE A 47 -12.33 7.13 0.25
CA PHE A 47 -11.39 6.24 -0.40
C PHE A 47 -10.10 6.06 0.43
N SER A 48 -9.54 7.16 0.96
CA SER A 48 -8.37 7.10 1.85
C SER A 48 -8.67 6.28 3.11
N ARG A 49 -9.79 6.56 3.79
CA ARG A 49 -10.23 5.79 4.96
C ARG A 49 -10.40 4.31 4.65
N LEU A 50 -10.95 3.97 3.47
CA LEU A 50 -11.12 2.59 3.04
C LEU A 50 -9.77 1.85 2.96
N LEU A 51 -8.77 2.45 2.31
CA LEU A 51 -7.45 1.84 2.11
C LEU A 51 -6.63 1.71 3.40
N HIS A 52 -6.77 2.66 4.31
CA HIS A 52 -6.11 2.67 5.63
C HIS A 52 -6.90 1.95 6.73
N GLY A 53 -8.12 1.50 6.41
CA GLY A 53 -9.01 0.84 7.34
C GLY A 53 -8.49 -0.51 7.85
N ALA A 54 -9.30 -1.16 8.69
CA ALA A 54 -9.04 -2.54 9.04
C ALA A 54 -9.14 -3.41 7.77
N PRO A 55 -8.16 -4.30 7.51
CA PRO A 55 -8.28 -5.23 6.41
C PRO A 55 -9.50 -6.11 6.67
N THR A 56 -10.45 -6.11 5.73
CA THR A 56 -11.44 -7.18 5.66
C THR A 56 -10.70 -8.46 5.29
N ASP A 57 -11.03 -9.57 5.94
CA ASP A 57 -10.46 -10.86 5.62
C ASP A 57 -10.70 -11.15 4.13
N MET A 58 -9.64 -11.02 3.33
CA MET A 58 -9.66 -11.31 1.91
C MET A 58 -9.64 -12.83 1.75
N THR A 59 -10.76 -13.47 2.11
CA THR A 59 -10.98 -14.91 1.94
C THR A 59 -11.23 -15.29 0.48
N GLY A 60 -11.30 -14.31 -0.42
CA GLY A 60 -11.42 -14.51 -1.86
C GLY A 60 -10.13 -14.19 -2.59
N ASP A 61 -9.70 -15.13 -3.44
CA ASP A 61 -8.61 -14.91 -4.39
C ASP A 61 -8.85 -13.61 -5.19
N PHE A 62 -7.94 -12.63 -5.07
CA PHE A 62 -7.86 -11.48 -6.00
C PHE A 62 -7.76 -11.89 -7.47
N TYR A 63 -7.47 -13.18 -7.70
CA TYR A 63 -7.35 -13.84 -8.99
C TYR A 63 -8.69 -14.09 -9.70
N GLN A 64 -9.82 -14.11 -8.99
CA GLN A 64 -11.13 -14.38 -9.61
C GLN A 64 -11.84 -13.07 -10.03
N SER A 65 -12.47 -13.12 -11.21
CA SER A 65 -13.22 -12.01 -11.81
C SER A 65 -14.20 -11.41 -10.82
N VAL A 66 -14.21 -10.07 -10.72
CA VAL A 66 -14.98 -9.31 -9.76
C VAL A 66 -16.46 -9.30 -10.19
N PRO A 67 -17.41 -9.80 -9.38
CA PRO A 67 -18.81 -9.44 -9.55
C PRO A 67 -18.96 -7.93 -9.28
N ASP A 68 -19.70 -7.21 -10.13
CA ASP A 68 -19.96 -5.77 -9.92
C ASP A 68 -20.59 -5.55 -8.54
N GLY A 69 -19.83 -4.94 -7.60
CA GLY A 69 -20.32 -4.58 -6.26
C GLY A 69 -19.32 -4.78 -5.11
N ASP A 70 -18.47 -5.81 -5.18
CA ASP A 70 -17.61 -6.20 -4.04
C ASP A 70 -16.30 -5.40 -3.91
N GLY A 71 -16.08 -4.45 -4.82
CA GLY A 71 -14.82 -3.70 -4.92
C GLY A 71 -14.34 -3.09 -3.59
N PRO A 72 -15.18 -2.33 -2.87
CA PRO A 72 -14.78 -1.71 -1.60
C PRO A 72 -14.37 -2.72 -0.52
N HIS A 73 -15.09 -3.83 -0.39
CA HIS A 73 -14.77 -4.89 0.57
C HIS A 73 -13.44 -5.59 0.26
N ARG A 74 -13.01 -5.62 -1.01
CA ARG A 74 -11.72 -6.24 -1.40
C ARG A 74 -10.50 -5.34 -1.21
N ILE A 75 -10.68 -4.02 -1.23
CA ILE A 75 -9.54 -3.08 -1.08
C ILE A 75 -9.46 -2.45 0.31
N SER A 76 -10.44 -2.73 1.19
CA SER A 76 -10.39 -2.21 2.55
C SER A 76 -9.17 -2.75 3.28
N GLY A 77 -8.40 -1.83 3.87
CA GLY A 77 -7.15 -2.17 4.54
C GLY A 77 -6.07 -2.79 3.64
N LEU A 78 -6.16 -2.65 2.32
CA LEU A 78 -5.18 -3.17 1.36
C LEU A 78 -3.75 -2.77 1.73
N LEU A 79 -3.54 -1.50 2.10
CA LEU A 79 -2.22 -0.99 2.47
C LEU A 79 -1.70 -1.60 3.78
N LYS A 80 -2.61 -1.86 4.73
CA LYS A 80 -2.30 -2.52 5.98
C LYS A 80 -1.97 -3.99 5.78
N TRP A 81 -2.69 -4.68 4.90
CA TRP A 81 -2.40 -6.05 4.49
C TRP A 81 -1.04 -6.17 3.78
N LEU A 82 -0.77 -5.31 2.80
CA LEU A 82 0.51 -5.30 2.07
C LEU A 82 1.72 -5.07 2.98
N SER A 83 1.61 -4.11 3.90
CA SER A 83 2.72 -3.69 4.76
C SER A 83 2.81 -4.43 6.10
N GLY A 84 1.76 -5.15 6.51
CA GLY A 84 1.64 -5.74 7.84
C GLY A 84 1.46 -4.68 8.96
N GLY A 85 1.16 -3.43 8.62
CA GLY A 85 1.21 -2.31 9.55
C GLY A 85 0.48 -1.06 9.08
N TYR A 86 0.72 0.07 9.74
CA TYR A 86 0.10 1.35 9.38
C TYR A 86 1.01 2.53 9.74
N LEU A 87 0.81 3.65 9.05
CA LEU A 87 1.44 4.93 9.40
C LEU A 87 0.56 5.69 10.41
N SER A 88 1.18 6.22 11.46
CA SER A 88 0.53 7.02 12.49
C SER A 88 1.55 7.97 13.11
N ASN A 89 1.19 9.26 13.20
CA ASN A 89 2.00 10.30 13.84
C ASN A 89 3.46 10.31 13.36
N GLY A 90 3.68 10.17 12.05
CA GLY A 90 5.02 10.15 11.47
C GLY A 90 5.85 8.89 11.71
N GLN A 91 5.25 7.85 12.30
CA GLN A 91 5.86 6.56 12.57
C GLN A 91 5.14 5.47 11.77
N PHE A 92 5.85 4.40 11.44
CA PHE A 92 5.22 3.20 10.89
C PHE A 92 5.18 2.11 11.97
N VAL A 93 3.99 1.61 12.27
CA VAL A 93 3.77 0.56 13.26
C VAL A 93 3.55 -0.77 12.53
N LEU A 94 4.53 -1.65 12.60
CA LEU A 94 4.48 -3.02 12.07
C LEU A 94 3.89 -3.95 13.14
N GLN A 95 2.67 -4.45 12.90
CA GLN A 95 1.93 -5.29 13.85
C GLN A 95 1.85 -6.75 13.44
N GLY A 96 1.96 -7.04 12.14
CA GLY A 96 1.81 -8.37 11.58
C GLY A 96 2.84 -8.67 10.50
N VAL A 97 2.66 -9.82 9.87
CA VAL A 97 3.50 -10.25 8.75
C VAL A 97 3.04 -9.54 7.48
N PRO A 98 3.92 -8.85 6.75
CA PRO A 98 3.56 -8.26 5.46
C PRO A 98 3.14 -9.35 4.50
N ALA A 99 2.20 -9.04 3.62
CA ALA A 99 1.75 -9.97 2.60
C ALA A 99 2.94 -10.48 1.77
N LYS A 100 3.10 -11.80 1.71
CA LYS A 100 4.18 -12.41 0.94
C LYS A 100 3.90 -12.14 -0.55
N PRO A 101 4.87 -11.56 -1.28
CA PRO A 101 4.66 -11.32 -2.68
C PRO A 101 4.65 -12.67 -3.40
N ILE A 102 3.63 -12.90 -4.23
CA ILE A 102 3.52 -14.11 -5.06
C ILE A 102 4.70 -14.19 -6.05
N LEU A 103 5.31 -13.04 -6.38
CA LEU A 103 6.44 -12.90 -7.29
C LEU A 103 7.56 -12.07 -6.65
N GLU A 104 8.74 -12.11 -7.27
CA GLU A 104 10.03 -11.61 -6.76
C GLU A 104 9.98 -10.39 -5.82
N GLN A 105 9.33 -9.30 -6.24
CA GLN A 105 9.25 -8.07 -5.46
C GLN A 105 7.99 -7.24 -5.80
N TRP A 106 7.42 -6.61 -4.78
CA TRP A 106 6.44 -5.51 -4.90
C TRP A 106 7.03 -4.22 -4.35
N CYS A 107 6.70 -3.11 -5.02
CA CYS A 107 6.94 -1.77 -4.50
C CYS A 107 5.61 -1.07 -4.30
N PHE A 108 5.51 -0.25 -3.27
CA PHE A 108 4.38 0.66 -3.02
C PHE A 108 4.82 1.77 -2.06
N SER A 109 3.96 2.76 -1.84
CA SER A 109 4.22 3.81 -0.87
C SER A 109 3.03 4.00 0.07
N LEU A 110 3.32 4.46 1.27
CA LEU A 110 2.33 4.98 2.22
C LEU A 110 2.60 6.46 2.43
N VAL A 111 1.55 7.26 2.51
CA VAL A 111 1.64 8.70 2.78
C VAL A 111 0.74 8.99 3.97
N ASP A 112 1.26 9.65 5.00
CA ASP A 112 0.43 10.11 6.12
C ASP A 112 -0.32 11.41 5.80
N ALA A 113 -1.21 11.83 6.71
CA ALA A 113 -1.99 13.06 6.55
C ALA A 113 -1.13 14.34 6.47
N GLU A 114 0.11 14.29 6.96
CA GLU A 114 1.08 15.38 6.90
C GLU A 114 1.94 15.35 5.62
N GLY A 115 1.66 14.40 4.71
CA GLY A 115 2.37 14.26 3.43
C GLY A 115 3.70 13.49 3.53
N HIS A 116 4.00 12.85 4.66
CA HIS A 116 5.21 12.06 4.80
C HIS A 116 5.08 10.73 4.10
N ARG A 117 6.00 10.49 3.16
CA ARG A 117 6.01 9.31 2.32
C ARG A 117 7.01 8.27 2.84
N LEU A 118 6.56 7.03 2.87
CA LEU A 118 7.34 5.84 3.14
C LEU A 118 7.23 4.87 1.97
N ASP A 119 8.34 4.65 1.28
CA ASP A 119 8.41 3.68 0.19
C ASP A 119 8.70 2.29 0.74
N PHE A 120 8.03 1.28 0.22
CA PHE A 120 8.17 -0.12 0.57
C PHE A 120 8.74 -0.90 -0.60
N GLU A 121 9.65 -1.82 -0.28
CA GLU A 121 10.09 -2.89 -1.16
C GLU A 121 9.92 -4.21 -0.42
N VAL A 122 8.96 -5.01 -0.86
CA VAL A 122 8.65 -6.31 -0.28
C VAL A 122 9.09 -7.38 -1.27
N ALA A 123 10.00 -8.25 -0.87
CA ALA A 123 10.46 -9.42 -1.62
C ALA A 123 10.18 -10.69 -0.81
N ALA A 124 10.38 -11.85 -1.43
CA ALA A 124 10.25 -13.14 -0.74
C ALA A 124 11.08 -13.15 0.56
N GLY A 125 10.38 -13.16 1.71
CA GLY A 125 11.00 -13.23 3.03
C GLY A 125 11.69 -11.95 3.52
N LYS A 126 11.49 -10.79 2.87
CA LYS A 126 12.12 -9.53 3.30
C LYS A 126 11.28 -8.32 2.95
N MET A 127 11.19 -7.36 3.87
CA MET A 127 10.62 -6.04 3.62
C MET A 127 11.62 -4.94 3.99
N ARG A 128 11.81 -4.01 3.06
CA ARG A 128 12.62 -2.80 3.24
C ARG A 128 11.74 -1.58 3.10
N VAL A 129 12.14 -0.51 3.78
CA VAL A 129 11.49 0.79 3.63
C VAL A 129 12.49 1.92 3.40
N ARG A 130 12.07 2.93 2.65
CA ARG A 130 12.82 4.16 2.40
C ARG A 130 11.92 5.37 2.68
N PRO A 131 12.15 6.10 3.78
CA PRO A 131 11.33 7.26 4.09
C PRO A 131 11.86 8.54 3.44
N THR A 132 10.98 9.50 3.14
CA THR A 132 11.40 10.82 2.62
C THR A 132 11.98 11.76 3.68
N ARG A 133 11.79 11.42 4.97
CA ARG A 133 12.39 12.03 6.16
C ARG A 133 12.92 10.93 7.10
N THR A 134 13.73 11.26 8.10
CA THR A 134 14.06 10.26 9.13
C THR A 134 12.80 9.90 9.91
N MET A 135 12.55 8.61 10.11
CA MET A 135 11.39 8.13 10.86
C MET A 135 11.71 6.86 11.65
N THR A 136 10.85 6.53 12.60
CA THR A 136 10.94 5.31 13.38
C THR A 136 9.90 4.30 12.89
N VAL A 137 10.35 3.06 12.69
CA VAL A 137 9.47 1.90 12.51
C VAL A 137 9.37 1.18 13.85
N LYS A 138 8.17 1.10 14.40
CA LYS A 138 7.87 0.36 15.63
C LYS A 138 7.44 -1.05 15.26
N THR A 139 8.08 -2.05 15.82
CA THR A 139 7.62 -3.44 15.80
C THR A 139 7.07 -3.79 17.19
N ASN A 140 6.45 -4.96 17.34
CA ASN A 140 6.00 -5.43 18.65
C ASN A 140 7.14 -5.62 19.66
N THR A 141 8.38 -5.74 19.19
CA THR A 141 9.54 -6.13 20.01
C THR A 141 10.64 -5.07 20.10
N TYR A 142 10.76 -4.20 19.10
CA TYR A 142 11.84 -3.20 19.02
C TYR A 142 11.50 -2.07 18.05
N GLU A 143 12.27 -1.00 18.12
CA GLU A 143 12.19 0.14 17.22
C GLU A 143 13.37 0.16 16.24
N ILE A 144 13.13 0.61 15.02
CA ILE A 144 14.13 0.72 13.95
C ILE A 144 14.14 2.16 13.44
N VAL A 145 15.26 2.84 13.62
CA VAL A 145 15.45 4.18 13.04
C VAL A 145 15.78 4.03 11.56
N CYS A 146 14.85 4.49 10.71
CA CYS A 146 14.98 4.48 9.26
C CYS A 146 15.44 5.88 8.80
N ARG A 147 16.66 5.96 8.26
CA ARG A 147 17.24 7.24 7.81
C ARG A 147 16.60 7.70 6.50
N ARG A 148 16.46 9.02 6.36
CA ARG A 148 15.98 9.68 5.14
C ARG A 148 16.66 9.13 3.88
N GLN A 149 15.86 8.79 2.87
CA GLN A 149 16.28 8.33 1.54
C GLN A 149 17.18 7.08 1.54
N LYS A 150 17.23 6.32 2.64
CA LYS A 150 18.01 5.08 2.76
C LYS A 150 17.10 3.88 3.00
N TYR A 151 17.23 2.86 2.17
CA TYR A 151 16.52 1.59 2.39
C TYR A 151 17.02 0.90 3.67
N THR A 152 16.09 0.62 4.57
CA THR A 152 16.32 -0.07 5.83
C THR A 152 15.47 -1.33 5.85
N THR A 153 16.05 -2.47 6.23
CA THR A 153 15.26 -3.71 6.34
C THR A 153 14.50 -3.68 7.67
N ILE A 154 13.19 -3.86 7.62
CA ILE A 154 12.31 -3.76 8.80
C ILE A 154 11.63 -5.06 9.17
N TRP A 155 11.62 -6.02 8.25
CA TRP A 155 11.13 -7.37 8.48
C TRP A 155 11.88 -8.37 7.60
N LYS A 156 12.09 -9.57 8.14
CA LYS A 156 12.60 -10.75 7.42
C LYS A 156 11.88 -12.00 7.93
N SER A 157 11.55 -12.93 7.05
CA SER A 157 11.18 -14.28 7.48
C SER A 157 12.42 -15.01 7.97
N LEU A 158 12.27 -15.81 9.02
CA LEU A 158 13.27 -16.81 9.42
C LEU A 158 13.33 -17.94 8.38
#